data_AF-A0A433SB70-F1
#
_entry.id   AF-A0A433SB70-F1
#
_cell.length_a   1.000
_cell.length_b   1.000
_cell.length_c   1.000
_cell.angle_alpha   90.00
_cell.angle_beta   90.00
_cell.angle_gamma   90.00
#
_symmetry.space_group_name_H-M   'P 1'
#
loop_
_entity.id
_entity.type
_entity.pdbx_description
1 polymer ?
#
loop_
_entity_poly.entity_id
_entity_poly.type
_entity_poly.pdbx_seq_one_letter_code
_entity_poly.pdbx_strand_id
1 'polypeptide(L)'
;MMKTYIRLLILNVCLLLSYTVQAGCSFAPPDITVVFPGGNVNVANKGVGDSLATAIVSYSVYCNGNDLPSGQTWQLYTTGSNPALGTPSGDILNTLYPGVGMHWKSQANDGSWVTRSSMSVSNNTANVLPLNIREGTVIVTEEFTLVKTGTINAGQLSTIRFALSARGSGGYFPGGIIVTQSITVAQTVIQTVSCTVTTNPINVNMGTLPRNNFSGIGSTTAIKQFFIPVECDGNTLLSFTIEGNSSDPQNGILVLDSGSTASGIGIQLLYQDIPLTLSSAKSLGTIAGGSFDISLQARYYQTGSTIISGTANTVATVTLTYN
;
A
#
# COMPACT_ATOMS: atom_id res chain seq x y z
N MET A 1 -49.63 46.15 44.34
CA MET A 1 -48.56 46.47 43.37
C MET A 1 -47.16 45.95 43.76
N MET A 2 -46.88 45.60 45.03
CA MET A 2 -45.52 45.17 45.44
C MET A 2 -45.12 43.71 45.07
N LYS A 3 -46.09 42.79 44.89
CA LYS A 3 -45.81 41.38 44.55
C LYS A 3 -45.39 41.16 43.08
N THR A 4 -45.78 42.05 42.17
CA THR A 4 -45.46 41.93 40.74
C THR A 4 -44.01 42.38 40.45
N TYR A 5 -43.50 43.36 41.20
CA TYR A 5 -42.11 43.81 41.09
C TYR A 5 -41.09 42.77 41.58
N ILE A 6 -41.42 42.01 42.63
CA ILE A 6 -40.55 40.94 43.14
C ILE A 6 -40.43 39.78 42.13
N ARG A 7 -41.50 39.44 41.40
CA ARG A 7 -41.44 38.42 40.33
C ARG A 7 -40.67 38.88 39.10
N LEU A 8 -40.74 40.17 38.73
CA LEU A 8 -39.93 40.73 37.63
C LEU A 8 -38.44 40.84 37.98
N LEU A 9 -38.11 41.09 39.25
CA LEU A 9 -36.72 41.17 39.71
C LEU A 9 -36.05 39.78 39.72
N ILE A 10 -36.76 38.73 40.14
CA ILE A 10 -36.23 37.35 40.17
C ILE A 10 -36.05 36.78 38.75
N LEU A 11 -36.93 37.13 37.80
CA LEU A 11 -36.80 36.68 36.40
C LEU A 11 -35.64 37.37 35.66
N ASN A 12 -35.35 38.65 35.98
CA ASN A 12 -34.19 39.37 35.43
C ASN A 12 -32.86 38.91 36.04
N VAL A 13 -32.83 38.49 37.31
CA VAL A 13 -31.61 37.97 37.94
C VAL A 13 -31.25 36.56 37.40
N CYS A 14 -32.24 35.74 37.02
CA CYS A 14 -31.98 34.45 36.37
C CYS A 14 -31.49 34.58 34.91
N LEU A 15 -31.86 35.65 34.19
CA LEU A 15 -31.40 35.92 32.82
C LEU A 15 -30.01 36.55 32.74
N LEU A 16 -29.46 37.07 33.86
CA LEU A 16 -28.10 37.60 33.96
C LEU A 16 -27.09 36.58 34.49
N LEU A 17 -27.55 35.38 34.88
CA LEU A 17 -26.72 34.23 35.26
C LEU A 17 -26.71 33.18 34.15
N SER A 18 -26.62 33.61 32.89
CA SER A 18 -26.11 32.74 31.84
C SER A 18 -24.61 32.55 32.09
N TYR A 19 -24.27 31.58 32.93
CA TYR A 19 -22.89 31.07 33.00
C TYR A 19 -22.55 30.61 31.58
N THR A 20 -21.74 31.37 30.87
CA THR A 20 -21.04 30.86 29.68
C THR A 20 -20.11 29.79 30.21
N VAL A 21 -20.54 28.52 30.16
CA VAL A 21 -19.65 27.39 30.39
C VAL A 21 -18.72 27.35 29.18
N GLN A 22 -17.66 28.14 29.23
CA GLN A 22 -16.65 28.17 28.18
C GLN A 22 -15.87 26.85 28.26
N ALA A 23 -15.73 26.16 27.12
CA ALA A 23 -14.96 24.93 27.06
C ALA A 23 -13.48 25.22 27.38
N GLY A 24 -12.84 24.29 28.09
CA GLY A 24 -11.39 24.28 28.37
C GLY A 24 -10.58 24.33 27.09
N CYS A 25 -10.89 23.40 26.18
CA CYS A 25 -10.45 23.45 24.80
C CYS A 25 -11.60 23.12 23.84
N SER A 26 -11.50 23.68 22.64
CA SER A 26 -12.40 23.44 21.52
C SER A 26 -11.61 23.19 20.25
N PHE A 27 -12.21 22.43 19.34
CA PHE A 27 -11.61 21.99 18.10
C PHE A 27 -12.41 22.53 16.92
N ALA A 28 -11.71 23.04 15.90
CA ALA A 28 -12.33 23.51 14.68
C ALA A 28 -11.60 22.97 13.44
N PRO A 29 -12.28 22.17 12.59
CA PRO A 29 -13.62 21.60 12.82
C PRO A 29 -13.63 20.54 13.95
N PRO A 30 -14.76 20.28 14.63
CA PRO A 30 -14.84 19.30 15.72
C PRO A 30 -14.78 17.84 15.26
N ASP A 31 -15.04 17.60 13.97
CA ASP A 31 -14.92 16.30 13.31
C ASP A 31 -14.08 16.48 12.04
N ILE A 32 -13.11 15.60 11.85
CA ILE A 32 -12.29 15.54 10.63
C ILE A 32 -12.44 14.18 9.97
N THR A 33 -12.47 14.19 8.64
CA THR A 33 -12.43 12.97 7.83
C THR A 33 -11.11 12.92 7.08
N VAL A 34 -10.38 11.82 7.24
CA VAL A 34 -9.12 11.54 6.57
C VAL A 34 -9.42 10.66 5.36
N VAL A 35 -9.14 11.18 4.17
CA VAL A 35 -9.31 10.45 2.91
C VAL A 35 -7.93 10.32 2.26
N PHE A 36 -7.54 9.09 1.90
CA PHE A 36 -6.29 8.87 1.20
C PHE A 36 -6.39 9.40 -0.25
N PRO A 37 -5.37 10.14 -0.74
CA PRO A 37 -5.39 10.69 -2.09
C PRO A 37 -5.63 9.63 -3.18
N GLY A 38 -6.39 9.99 -4.22
CA GLY A 38 -6.68 9.10 -5.35
C GLY A 38 -7.88 8.17 -5.16
N GLY A 39 -8.50 8.12 -3.98
CA GLY A 39 -9.71 7.33 -3.69
C GLY A 39 -9.48 5.82 -3.56
N ASN A 40 -8.49 5.29 -4.29
CA ASN A 40 -8.02 3.91 -4.22
C ASN A 40 -6.53 3.89 -3.88
N VAL A 41 -6.10 2.89 -3.11
CA VAL A 41 -4.70 2.66 -2.73
C VAL A 41 -4.16 1.48 -3.52
N ASN A 42 -3.26 1.75 -4.45
CA ASN A 42 -2.57 0.73 -5.22
C ASN A 42 -1.40 0.17 -4.41
N VAL A 43 -1.36 -1.16 -4.25
CA VAL A 43 -0.31 -1.86 -3.49
C VAL A 43 0.72 -2.57 -4.38
N ALA A 44 0.63 -2.38 -5.69
CA ALA A 44 1.64 -2.82 -6.66
C ALA A 44 3.01 -2.21 -6.33
N ASN A 45 4.06 -2.99 -6.51
CA ASN A 45 5.49 -2.66 -6.33
C ASN A 45 5.92 -2.50 -4.88
N LYS A 46 5.05 -2.80 -3.91
CA LYS A 46 5.32 -2.52 -2.50
C LYS A 46 5.86 -3.77 -1.79
N GLY A 47 7.02 -3.65 -1.17
CA GLY A 47 7.58 -4.60 -0.21
C GLY A 47 7.00 -4.38 1.19
N VAL A 48 7.25 -5.33 2.11
CA VAL A 48 6.90 -5.15 3.53
C VAL A 48 7.72 -4.00 4.10
N GLY A 49 7.04 -3.05 4.75
CA GLY A 49 7.61 -1.80 5.27
C GLY A 49 7.38 -0.57 4.38
N ASP A 50 6.96 -0.77 3.12
CA ASP A 50 6.74 0.37 2.21
C ASP A 50 5.45 1.14 2.53
N SER A 51 5.51 2.46 2.35
CA SER A 51 4.33 3.32 2.36
C SER A 51 3.45 3.04 1.14
N LEU A 52 2.17 2.77 1.41
CA LEU A 52 1.12 2.53 0.43
C LEU A 52 0.42 3.85 0.05
N ALA A 53 0.05 4.66 1.04
CA ALA A 53 -0.57 5.97 0.85
C ALA A 53 -0.44 6.82 2.12
N THR A 54 -0.34 8.14 1.95
CA THR A 54 -0.29 9.11 3.04
C THR A 54 -1.37 10.16 2.88
N ALA A 55 -2.06 10.45 3.98
CA ALA A 55 -3.08 11.50 4.09
C ALA A 55 -2.72 12.45 5.23
N ILE A 56 -2.89 13.74 4.99
CA ILE A 56 -2.58 14.79 5.96
C ILE A 56 -3.82 15.66 6.14
N VAL A 57 -4.17 15.93 7.40
CA VAL A 57 -5.27 16.82 7.77
C VAL A 57 -4.79 17.78 8.85
N SER A 58 -5.32 19.01 8.85
CA SER A 58 -5.00 19.99 9.88
C SER A 58 -6.28 20.59 10.45
N TYR A 59 -6.27 20.91 11.74
CA TYR A 59 -7.35 21.57 12.45
C TYR A 59 -6.79 22.53 13.50
N SER A 60 -7.61 23.47 13.95
CA SER A 60 -7.23 24.39 15.02
C SER A 60 -7.76 23.90 16.37
N VAL A 61 -6.95 24.07 17.41
CA VAL A 61 -7.32 23.84 18.80
C VAL A 61 -7.21 25.16 19.54
N TYR A 62 -8.33 25.66 20.02
CA TYR A 62 -8.36 26.81 20.92
C TYR A 62 -8.52 26.33 22.35
N CYS A 63 -7.66 26.80 23.26
CA CYS A 63 -7.72 26.49 24.68
C CYS A 63 -7.71 27.76 25.54
N ASN A 64 -8.47 27.76 26.62
CA ASN A 64 -8.53 28.86 27.57
C ASN A 64 -7.45 28.72 28.67
N GLY A 65 -7.06 29.83 29.30
CA GLY A 65 -6.05 29.84 30.37
C GLY A 65 -6.61 29.73 31.79
N ASN A 66 -7.94 29.76 31.96
CA ASN A 66 -8.59 29.79 33.28
C ASN A 66 -8.68 28.40 33.90
N ASP A 67 -8.65 27.37 33.06
CA ASP A 67 -8.81 25.99 33.47
C ASP A 67 -7.49 25.31 33.89
N LEU A 68 -6.34 25.99 33.80
CA LEU A 68 -5.04 25.42 34.16
C LEU A 68 -4.41 26.04 35.42
N PRO A 69 -3.84 25.21 36.31
CA PRO A 69 -2.94 25.67 37.38
C PRO A 69 -1.78 26.53 36.84
N SER A 70 -1.21 27.36 37.73
CA SER A 70 -0.04 28.18 37.38
C SER A 70 1.13 27.31 36.90
N GLY A 71 1.77 27.71 35.80
CA GLY A 71 2.91 27.01 35.21
C GLY A 71 2.56 25.80 34.32
N GLN A 72 1.29 25.44 34.16
CA GLN A 72 0.88 24.38 33.24
C GLN A 72 0.58 24.88 31.82
N THR A 73 0.71 23.97 30.86
CA THR A 73 0.36 24.15 29.45
C THR A 73 -0.59 23.05 28.99
N TRP A 74 -1.28 23.27 27.89
CA TRP A 74 -2.17 22.27 27.29
C TRP A 74 -1.41 21.20 26.51
N GLN A 75 -1.99 20.00 26.48
CA GLN A 75 -1.52 18.86 25.69
C GLN A 75 -2.70 18.05 25.13
N LEU A 76 -2.50 17.43 23.97
CA LEU A 76 -3.47 16.51 23.36
C LEU A 76 -3.13 15.06 23.64
N TYR A 77 -4.15 14.28 23.96
CA TYR A 77 -4.04 12.85 24.19
C TYR A 77 -5.14 12.10 23.44
N THR A 78 -4.86 10.84 23.14
CA THR A 78 -5.79 9.86 22.58
C THR A 78 -6.70 9.32 23.66
N THR A 79 -8.01 9.30 23.41
CA THR A 79 -8.98 8.84 24.41
C THR A 79 -8.95 7.31 24.58
N GLY A 80 -9.33 6.84 25.77
CA GLY A 80 -9.45 5.40 26.05
C GLY A 80 -10.56 4.68 25.27
N SER A 81 -11.45 5.42 24.62
CA SER A 81 -12.52 4.89 23.77
C SER A 81 -12.06 4.48 22.37
N ASN A 82 -10.83 4.81 21.99
CA ASN A 82 -10.27 4.42 20.70
C ASN A 82 -10.05 2.90 20.61
N PRO A 83 -10.08 2.32 19.39
CA PRO A 83 -9.84 0.90 19.21
C PRO A 83 -8.41 0.51 19.64
N ALA A 84 -8.29 -0.60 20.34
CA ALA A 84 -7.00 -1.20 20.70
C ALA A 84 -6.43 -1.94 19.49
N LEU A 85 -5.72 -1.20 18.62
CA LEU A 85 -5.25 -1.70 17.33
C LEU A 85 -4.00 -2.60 17.40
N GLY A 86 -3.32 -2.73 18.55
CA GLY A 86 -2.07 -3.49 18.64
C GLY A 86 -0.99 -2.99 17.65
N THR A 87 0.11 -3.73 17.51
CA THR A 87 1.19 -3.40 16.56
C THR A 87 1.68 -4.65 15.81
N PRO A 88 1.85 -4.62 14.49
CA PRO A 88 2.53 -5.68 13.74
C PRO A 88 4.06 -5.53 13.78
N SER A 89 4.57 -4.30 13.92
CA SER A 89 6.00 -3.99 14.05
C SER A 89 6.17 -2.54 14.51
N GLY A 90 7.00 -2.32 15.53
CA GLY A 90 7.33 -0.97 16.01
C GLY A 90 6.10 -0.12 16.35
N ASP A 91 6.03 1.07 15.75
CA ASP A 91 4.97 2.08 15.89
C ASP A 91 3.84 1.97 14.86
N ILE A 92 3.86 0.93 14.00
CA ILE A 92 2.76 0.64 13.08
C ILE A 92 1.56 0.14 13.90
N LEU A 93 0.38 0.71 13.67
CA LEU A 93 -0.88 0.23 14.23
C LEU A 93 -1.43 -0.87 13.31
N ASN A 94 -2.00 -1.96 13.85
CA ASN A 94 -2.73 -2.86 12.95
C ASN A 94 -3.96 -2.15 12.40
N THR A 95 -4.31 -2.47 11.17
CA THR A 95 -5.67 -2.26 10.69
C THR A 95 -6.44 -3.58 10.76
N LEU A 96 -7.76 -3.54 10.58
CA LEU A 96 -8.55 -4.76 10.40
C LEU A 96 -8.34 -5.40 9.01
N TYR A 97 -7.53 -4.79 8.15
CA TYR A 97 -7.23 -5.30 6.82
C TYR A 97 -5.91 -6.10 6.84
N PRO A 98 -5.93 -7.41 6.55
CA PRO A 98 -4.72 -8.24 6.57
C PRO A 98 -3.62 -7.69 5.65
N GLY A 99 -2.40 -7.61 6.18
CA GLY A 99 -1.24 -7.13 5.45
C GLY A 99 -1.13 -5.61 5.30
N VAL A 100 -2.06 -4.83 5.88
CA VAL A 100 -2.00 -3.36 5.92
C VAL A 100 -1.95 -2.88 7.37
N GLY A 101 -0.91 -2.12 7.71
CA GLY A 101 -0.79 -1.36 8.96
C GLY A 101 -0.92 0.15 8.72
N MET A 102 -0.88 0.92 9.80
CA MET A 102 -1.00 2.38 9.73
C MET A 102 -0.05 3.07 10.71
N HIS A 103 0.78 3.99 10.22
CA HIS A 103 1.43 4.98 11.09
C HIS A 103 0.50 6.18 11.28
N TRP A 104 0.54 6.73 12.48
CA TRP A 104 -0.15 7.97 12.82
C TRP A 104 0.80 8.89 13.58
N LYS A 105 1.02 10.10 13.04
CA LYS A 105 1.81 11.16 13.66
C LYS A 105 0.95 12.40 13.86
N SER A 106 1.10 13.03 15.03
CA SER A 106 0.50 14.33 15.34
C SER A 106 1.61 15.37 15.51
N GLN A 107 1.45 16.54 14.91
CA GLN A 107 2.40 17.64 15.02
C GLN A 107 1.66 18.95 15.34
N ALA A 108 2.13 19.70 16.33
CA ALA A 108 1.71 21.07 16.57
C ALA A 108 2.58 22.05 15.75
N ASN A 109 2.01 23.19 15.38
CA ASN A 109 2.70 24.20 14.54
C ASN A 109 3.91 24.87 15.22
N ASP A 110 4.18 24.60 16.49
CA ASP A 110 5.39 24.99 17.22
C ASP A 110 6.58 24.02 16.99
N GLY A 111 6.36 22.96 16.20
CA GLY A 111 7.35 21.93 15.88
C GLY A 111 7.30 20.71 16.81
N SER A 112 6.50 20.74 17.89
CA SER A 112 6.27 19.59 18.75
C SER A 112 5.58 18.47 17.97
N TRP A 113 6.03 17.23 18.15
CA TRP A 113 5.43 16.09 17.46
C TRP A 113 5.40 14.85 18.34
N VAL A 114 4.49 13.93 18.02
CA VAL A 114 4.42 12.62 18.65
C VAL A 114 3.94 11.58 17.64
N THR A 115 4.51 10.38 17.73
CA THR A 115 3.97 9.20 17.05
C THR A 115 2.94 8.52 17.94
N ARG A 116 1.73 8.29 17.41
CA ARG A 116 0.66 7.60 18.11
C ARG A 116 0.82 6.08 17.94
N SER A 117 1.55 5.47 18.86
CA SER A 117 1.77 4.02 18.89
C SER A 117 0.62 3.24 19.52
N SER A 118 0.64 1.92 19.37
CA SER A 118 -0.35 0.99 19.93
C SER A 118 -0.52 1.11 21.45
N MET A 119 0.54 1.50 22.17
CA MET A 119 0.54 1.75 23.61
C MET A 119 -0.19 3.04 24.01
N SER A 120 -0.44 3.93 23.05
CA SER A 120 -1.11 5.23 23.25
C SER A 120 -2.48 5.32 22.63
N VAL A 121 -2.76 4.64 21.51
CA VAL A 121 -4.00 4.90 20.74
C VAL A 121 -5.25 4.72 21.58
N SER A 122 -5.29 3.75 22.50
CA SER A 122 -6.39 3.54 23.46
C SER A 122 -6.00 3.87 24.91
N ASN A 123 -4.98 4.70 25.12
CA ASN A 123 -4.47 5.06 26.45
C ASN A 123 -4.40 6.59 26.59
N ASN A 124 -5.11 7.10 27.59
CA ASN A 124 -5.17 8.54 27.83
C ASN A 124 -3.93 9.11 28.52
N THR A 125 -2.94 8.30 28.92
CA THR A 125 -1.76 8.75 29.67
C THR A 125 -0.47 8.84 28.86
N ALA A 126 -0.34 8.08 27.78
CA ALA A 126 0.91 7.92 27.03
C ALA A 126 0.93 8.71 25.71
N ASN A 127 2.13 9.06 25.21
CA ASN A 127 2.39 9.72 23.92
C ASN A 127 1.45 10.91 23.65
N VAL A 128 1.42 11.82 24.61
CA VAL A 128 0.71 13.10 24.51
C VAL A 128 1.49 14.10 23.66
N LEU A 129 0.77 14.91 22.89
CA LEU A 129 1.33 16.00 22.11
C LEU A 129 1.30 17.28 22.96
N PRO A 130 2.44 17.84 23.39
CA PRO A 130 2.44 19.15 24.03
C PRO A 130 2.01 20.22 23.02
N LEU A 131 1.11 21.11 23.44
CA LEU A 131 0.72 22.29 22.65
C LEU A 131 1.52 23.54 23.04
N ASN A 132 2.23 23.49 24.17
CA ASN A 132 3.08 24.56 24.71
C ASN A 132 2.41 25.94 24.82
N ILE A 133 1.08 25.95 24.93
CA ILE A 133 0.28 27.14 25.19
C ILE A 133 -0.41 27.02 26.55
N ARG A 134 -0.56 28.14 27.24
CA ARG A 134 -1.48 28.25 28.37
C ARG A 134 -2.87 28.70 27.92
N GLU A 135 -2.92 29.59 26.93
CA GLU A 135 -4.14 30.09 26.31
C GLU A 135 -3.85 30.45 24.86
N GLY A 136 -4.84 30.29 23.98
CA GLY A 136 -4.76 30.68 22.58
C GLY A 136 -5.06 29.52 21.63
N THR A 137 -4.72 29.73 20.36
CA THR A 137 -4.99 28.78 19.27
C THR A 137 -3.70 28.18 18.72
N VAL A 138 -3.68 26.86 18.58
CA VAL A 138 -2.60 26.09 17.95
C VAL A 138 -3.17 25.34 16.75
N ILE A 139 -2.40 25.25 15.66
CA ILE A 139 -2.74 24.38 14.53
C ILE A 139 -2.07 23.03 14.78
N VAL A 140 -2.87 21.97 14.69
CA VAL A 140 -2.39 20.60 14.79
C VAL A 140 -2.59 19.92 13.44
N THR A 141 -1.56 19.22 12.99
CA THR A 141 -1.52 18.43 11.77
C THR A 141 -1.41 16.97 12.14
N GLU A 142 -2.28 16.16 11.55
CA GLU A 142 -2.30 14.71 11.68
C GLU A 142 -1.90 14.09 10.34
N GLU A 143 -0.89 13.23 10.38
CA GLU A 143 -0.41 12.46 9.24
C GLU A 143 -0.73 10.98 9.47
N PHE A 144 -1.50 10.40 8.55
CA PHE A 144 -1.82 8.98 8.50
C PHE A 144 -1.13 8.36 7.30
N THR A 145 -0.34 7.31 7.52
CA THR A 145 0.33 6.57 6.44
C THR A 145 -0.02 5.09 6.51
N LEU A 146 -0.64 4.56 5.46
CA LEU A 146 -0.83 3.11 5.31
C LEU A 146 0.50 2.46 4.92
N VAL A 147 0.84 1.36 5.57
CA VAL A 147 2.10 0.64 5.36
C VAL A 147 1.82 -0.83 5.10
N LYS A 148 2.57 -1.41 4.15
CA LYS A 148 2.48 -2.85 3.89
C LYS A 148 3.14 -3.64 5.01
N THR A 149 2.39 -4.50 5.66
CA THR A 149 2.86 -5.35 6.77
C THR A 149 2.87 -6.84 6.41
N GLY A 150 2.34 -7.21 5.25
CA GLY A 150 2.32 -8.59 4.77
C GLY A 150 1.72 -8.71 3.36
N THR A 151 1.23 -9.90 3.04
CA THR A 151 0.51 -10.14 1.78
C THR A 151 -0.84 -9.41 1.80
N ILE A 152 -1.17 -8.74 0.70
CA ILE A 152 -2.37 -7.92 0.54
C ILE A 152 -3.14 -8.45 -0.66
N ASN A 153 -4.42 -8.74 -0.47
CA ASN A 153 -5.37 -8.99 -1.55
C ASN A 153 -6.13 -7.70 -1.87
N ALA A 154 -6.79 -7.61 -3.02
CA ALA A 154 -7.72 -6.53 -3.31
C ALA A 154 -8.93 -6.59 -2.37
N GLY A 155 -9.49 -5.42 -2.03
CA GLY A 155 -10.61 -5.32 -1.11
C GLY A 155 -10.81 -3.91 -0.58
N GLN A 156 -11.40 -3.79 0.60
CA GLN A 156 -11.76 -2.51 1.18
C GLN A 156 -11.31 -2.40 2.64
N LEU A 157 -10.49 -1.39 2.93
CA LEU A 157 -10.16 -0.99 4.28
C LEU A 157 -11.39 -0.32 4.90
N SER A 158 -11.89 -0.90 6.00
CA SER A 158 -13.03 -0.38 6.74
C SER A 158 -12.71 0.95 7.43
N THR A 159 -13.72 1.76 7.67
CA THR A 159 -13.60 3.02 8.41
C THR A 159 -13.02 2.79 9.80
N ILE A 160 -12.06 3.62 10.21
CA ILE A 160 -11.50 3.63 11.57
C ILE A 160 -11.80 4.99 12.20
N ARG A 161 -12.27 4.98 13.45
CA ARG A 161 -12.56 6.19 14.21
C ARG A 161 -11.59 6.33 15.37
N PHE A 162 -11.01 7.51 15.49
CA PHE A 162 -10.21 7.94 16.63
C PHE A 162 -10.83 9.17 17.26
N ALA A 163 -10.48 9.39 18.51
CA ALA A 163 -10.88 10.51 19.32
C ALA A 163 -9.67 11.05 20.06
N LEU A 164 -9.46 12.37 19.93
CA LEU A 164 -8.48 13.15 20.68
C LEU A 164 -9.19 14.08 21.65
N SER A 165 -8.55 14.32 22.78
CA SER A 165 -9.01 15.29 23.76
C SER A 165 -7.82 16.06 24.34
N ALA A 166 -8.10 17.14 25.04
CA ALA A 166 -7.09 18.01 25.62
C ALA A 166 -7.06 17.89 27.16
N ARG A 167 -5.90 18.10 27.76
CA ARG A 167 -5.75 18.18 29.22
C ARG A 167 -4.57 19.08 29.57
N GLY A 168 -4.44 19.44 30.84
CA GLY A 168 -3.25 20.14 31.36
C GLY A 168 -2.03 19.23 31.43
N SER A 169 -0.84 19.82 31.35
CA SER A 169 0.43 19.14 31.54
C SER A 169 0.49 18.44 32.91
N GLY A 170 1.29 17.37 33.01
CA GLY A 170 1.31 16.53 34.23
C GLY A 170 0.05 15.67 34.45
N GLY A 171 -0.85 15.59 33.47
CA GLY A 171 -2.04 14.74 33.53
C GLY A 171 -3.24 15.38 34.23
N TYR A 172 -3.22 16.70 34.43
CA TYR A 172 -4.29 17.44 35.07
C TYR A 172 -5.54 17.49 34.18
N PHE A 173 -6.69 17.02 34.70
CA PHE A 173 -7.98 17.13 34.04
C PHE A 173 -8.75 18.35 34.58
N PRO A 174 -8.95 19.39 33.76
CA PRO A 174 -9.69 20.57 34.20
C PRO A 174 -11.17 20.25 34.43
N GLY A 175 -11.80 21.02 35.32
CA GLY A 175 -13.23 20.91 35.62
C GLY A 175 -14.15 21.50 34.55
N GLY A 176 -13.60 22.26 33.58
CA GLY A 176 -14.33 22.79 32.42
C GLY A 176 -14.70 21.71 31.39
N ILE A 177 -15.63 22.05 30.48
CA ILE A 177 -16.01 21.13 29.39
C ILE A 177 -14.85 21.01 28.41
N ILE A 178 -14.40 19.81 28.09
CA ILE A 178 -13.41 19.57 27.04
C ILE A 178 -14.12 18.88 25.87
N VAL A 179 -14.19 19.55 24.73
CA VAL A 179 -14.76 18.95 23.52
C VAL A 179 -13.80 17.87 23.02
N THR A 180 -14.34 16.74 22.56
CA THR A 180 -13.53 15.69 21.94
C THR A 180 -13.50 15.90 20.44
N GLN A 181 -12.32 15.84 19.84
CA GLN A 181 -12.16 15.81 18.39
C GLN A 181 -12.39 14.40 17.89
N SER A 182 -13.31 14.20 16.95
CA SER A 182 -13.41 12.94 16.23
C SER A 182 -12.56 12.99 14.96
N ILE A 183 -11.81 11.92 14.71
CA ILE A 183 -11.04 11.69 13.48
C ILE A 183 -11.58 10.42 12.84
N THR A 184 -12.10 10.53 11.63
CA THR A 184 -12.62 9.39 10.87
C THR A 184 -11.70 9.12 9.71
N VAL A 185 -10.92 8.03 9.78
CA VAL A 185 -10.22 7.49 8.61
C VAL A 185 -11.27 6.83 7.73
N ALA A 186 -11.53 7.44 6.57
CA ALA A 186 -12.56 7.02 5.66
C ALA A 186 -12.28 5.62 5.10
N GLN A 187 -13.36 4.95 4.70
CA GLN A 187 -13.25 3.70 3.96
C GLN A 187 -12.43 3.93 2.68
N THR A 188 -11.52 3.01 2.37
CA THR A 188 -10.61 3.15 1.23
C THR A 188 -10.51 1.82 0.48
N VAL A 189 -10.57 1.86 -0.85
CA VAL A 189 -10.41 0.65 -1.69
C VAL A 189 -8.92 0.34 -1.80
N ILE A 190 -8.54 -0.89 -1.46
CA ILE A 190 -7.21 -1.43 -1.66
C ILE A 190 -7.20 -2.21 -2.97
N GLN A 191 -6.40 -1.76 -3.93
CA GLN A 191 -6.26 -2.41 -5.23
C GLN A 191 -4.90 -3.09 -5.31
N THR A 192 -4.91 -4.36 -5.71
CA THR A 192 -3.71 -5.07 -6.16
C THR A 192 -3.66 -4.99 -7.67
N VAL A 193 -2.48 -4.81 -8.26
CA VAL A 193 -2.30 -5.06 -9.68
C VAL A 193 -1.88 -6.51 -9.86
N SER A 194 -2.51 -7.19 -10.81
CA SER A 194 -2.20 -8.56 -11.21
C SER A 194 -2.08 -8.64 -12.72
N CYS A 195 -1.13 -9.45 -13.19
CA CYS A 195 -1.00 -9.83 -14.59
C CYS A 195 -1.15 -11.34 -14.72
N THR A 196 -1.90 -11.78 -15.72
CA THR A 196 -2.15 -13.20 -15.97
C THR A 196 -1.83 -13.56 -17.41
N VAL A 197 -1.30 -14.77 -17.63
CA VAL A 197 -1.20 -15.34 -18.97
C VAL A 197 -2.56 -15.94 -19.31
N THR A 198 -3.23 -15.43 -20.34
CA THR A 198 -4.63 -15.80 -20.64
C THR A 198 -4.77 -17.12 -21.39
N THR A 199 -3.67 -17.66 -21.91
CA THR A 199 -3.63 -18.94 -22.62
C THR A 199 -2.58 -19.85 -22.00
N ASN A 200 -3.01 -20.99 -21.44
CA ASN A 200 -2.13 -22.01 -20.87
C ASN A 200 -2.72 -23.41 -21.14
N PRO A 201 -2.01 -24.32 -21.81
CA PRO A 201 -0.64 -24.19 -22.32
C PRO A 201 -0.55 -23.37 -23.62
N ILE A 202 0.62 -22.77 -23.85
CA ILE A 202 0.98 -22.13 -25.13
C ILE A 202 1.67 -23.17 -26.00
N ASN A 203 0.96 -23.65 -27.03
CA ASN A 203 1.49 -24.67 -27.93
C ASN A 203 2.15 -24.02 -29.15
N VAL A 204 3.46 -24.24 -29.31
CA VAL A 204 4.22 -23.76 -30.47
C VAL A 204 4.51 -24.93 -31.40
N ASN A 205 3.79 -25.01 -32.52
CA ASN A 205 4.04 -26.04 -33.54
C ASN A 205 5.26 -25.65 -34.39
N MET A 206 6.39 -26.32 -34.10
CA MET A 206 7.66 -26.14 -34.80
C MET A 206 7.71 -26.83 -36.18
N GLY A 207 6.72 -27.67 -36.49
CA GLY A 207 6.62 -28.39 -37.76
C GLY A 207 7.70 -29.47 -37.95
N THR A 208 7.74 -30.00 -39.17
CA THR A 208 8.69 -31.01 -39.61
C THR A 208 9.73 -30.38 -40.54
N LEU A 209 11.01 -30.59 -40.25
CA LEU A 209 12.11 -30.02 -41.05
C LEU A 209 13.07 -31.11 -41.52
N PRO A 210 13.58 -31.03 -42.75
CA PRO A 210 14.56 -31.98 -43.25
C PRO A 210 15.93 -31.71 -42.61
N ARG A 211 16.71 -32.79 -42.39
CA ARG A 211 18.06 -32.73 -41.82
C ARG A 211 19.00 -31.78 -42.59
N ASN A 212 18.80 -31.64 -43.90
CA ASN A 212 19.64 -30.81 -44.77
C ASN A 212 19.53 -29.29 -44.48
N ASN A 213 18.58 -28.87 -43.64
CA ASN A 213 18.52 -27.49 -43.15
C ASN A 213 19.65 -27.16 -42.15
N PHE A 214 20.37 -28.17 -41.67
CA PHE A 214 21.46 -28.03 -40.74
C PHE A 214 22.80 -28.30 -41.44
N SER A 215 23.80 -27.48 -41.15
CA SER A 215 25.12 -27.49 -41.82
C SER A 215 26.31 -27.68 -40.87
N GLY A 216 26.04 -27.90 -39.58
CA GLY A 216 27.06 -28.01 -38.53
C GLY A 216 26.57 -27.46 -37.20
N ILE A 217 27.31 -27.75 -36.12
CA ILE A 217 27.01 -27.21 -34.79
C ILE A 217 26.92 -25.68 -34.87
N GLY A 218 25.84 -25.12 -34.34
CA GLY A 218 25.54 -23.69 -34.45
C GLY A 218 24.65 -23.27 -35.61
N SER A 219 24.40 -24.16 -36.58
CA SER A 219 23.42 -23.90 -37.64
C SER A 219 21.99 -23.90 -37.07
N THR A 220 21.13 -23.07 -37.66
CA THR A 220 19.75 -22.88 -37.21
C THR A 220 18.77 -22.93 -38.37
N THR A 221 17.52 -23.20 -38.02
CA THR A 221 16.40 -23.25 -38.97
C THR A 221 15.67 -21.92 -39.08
N ALA A 222 14.66 -21.86 -39.95
CA ALA A 222 13.78 -20.71 -40.05
C ALA A 222 13.09 -20.41 -38.71
N ILE A 223 12.90 -19.12 -38.43
CA ILE A 223 12.26 -18.62 -37.21
C ILE A 223 10.75 -18.91 -37.24
N LYS A 224 10.23 -19.35 -36.10
CA LYS A 224 8.81 -19.45 -35.80
C LYS A 224 8.47 -18.41 -34.73
N GLN A 225 7.70 -17.39 -35.10
CA GLN A 225 7.18 -16.41 -34.14
C GLN A 225 5.97 -16.98 -33.41
N PHE A 226 5.87 -16.68 -32.11
CA PHE A 226 4.73 -16.99 -31.26
C PHE A 226 4.53 -15.89 -30.21
N PHE A 227 3.39 -15.90 -29.54
CA PHE A 227 2.99 -14.86 -28.60
C PHE A 227 2.59 -15.47 -27.26
N ILE A 228 2.91 -14.77 -26.17
CA ILE A 228 2.37 -15.04 -24.84
C ILE A 228 1.34 -13.95 -24.54
N PRO A 229 0.04 -14.28 -24.57
CA PRO A 229 -0.99 -13.30 -24.32
C PRO A 229 -1.11 -13.03 -22.81
N VAL A 230 -0.97 -11.76 -22.44
CA VAL A 230 -0.99 -11.29 -21.05
C VAL A 230 -2.10 -10.27 -20.87
N GLU A 231 -2.81 -10.37 -19.76
CA GLU A 231 -3.80 -9.38 -19.33
C GLU A 231 -3.43 -8.87 -17.95
N CYS A 232 -3.30 -7.54 -17.82
CA CYS A 232 -3.04 -6.86 -16.55
C CYS A 232 -4.24 -5.98 -16.17
N ASP A 233 -4.65 -6.00 -14.91
CA ASP A 233 -5.79 -5.22 -14.40
C ASP A 233 -5.44 -3.76 -14.05
N GLY A 234 -4.18 -3.36 -14.20
CA GLY A 234 -3.71 -2.01 -13.91
C GLY A 234 -2.26 -1.78 -14.35
N ASN A 235 -1.76 -0.58 -14.07
CA ASN A 235 -0.41 -0.20 -14.46
C ASN A 235 0.62 -0.84 -13.52
N THR A 236 1.61 -1.55 -14.07
CA THR A 236 2.65 -2.26 -13.30
C THR A 236 3.96 -2.33 -14.07
N LEU A 237 5.08 -2.39 -13.34
CA LEU A 237 6.38 -2.73 -13.90
C LEU A 237 6.45 -4.25 -14.09
N LEU A 238 6.42 -4.69 -15.35
CA LEU A 238 6.37 -6.10 -15.68
C LEU A 238 7.72 -6.61 -16.17
N SER A 239 8.04 -7.83 -15.76
CA SER A 239 9.13 -8.62 -16.33
C SER A 239 8.68 -10.06 -16.53
N PHE A 240 9.34 -10.77 -17.44
CA PHE A 240 9.11 -12.20 -17.63
C PHE A 240 10.43 -12.97 -17.55
N THR A 241 10.34 -14.20 -17.06
CA THR A 241 11.44 -15.16 -17.02
C THR A 241 10.98 -16.43 -17.70
N ILE A 242 11.81 -17.03 -18.55
CA ILE A 242 11.56 -18.35 -19.12
C ILE A 242 12.56 -19.35 -18.57
N GLU A 243 12.07 -20.46 -18.04
CA GLU A 243 12.84 -21.54 -17.43
C GLU A 243 12.55 -22.86 -18.14
N GLY A 244 13.57 -23.69 -18.31
CA GLY A 244 13.44 -24.99 -18.94
C GLY A 244 14.76 -25.75 -18.91
N ASN A 245 14.72 -27.04 -19.21
CA ASN A 245 15.94 -27.83 -19.31
C ASN A 245 16.79 -27.32 -20.48
N SER A 246 18.06 -27.02 -20.23
CA SER A 246 18.90 -26.25 -21.16
C SER A 246 20.32 -26.79 -21.22
N SER A 247 20.87 -26.87 -22.43
CA SER A 247 22.29 -27.19 -22.66
C SER A 247 23.16 -25.93 -22.70
N ASP A 248 22.56 -24.78 -23.03
CA ASP A 248 23.22 -23.49 -23.08
C ASP A 248 22.20 -22.39 -22.76
N PRO A 249 22.00 -22.08 -21.46
CA PRO A 249 21.00 -21.11 -21.04
C PRO A 249 21.38 -19.68 -21.44
N GLN A 250 22.65 -19.38 -21.69
CA GLN A 250 23.08 -18.04 -22.11
C GLN A 250 22.63 -17.73 -23.54
N ASN A 251 22.62 -18.75 -24.39
CA ASN A 251 22.15 -18.65 -25.78
C ASN A 251 20.71 -19.12 -25.97
N GLY A 252 19.94 -19.35 -24.91
CA GLY A 252 18.51 -19.68 -25.02
C GLY A 252 18.20 -21.07 -25.55
N ILE A 253 19.12 -22.04 -25.42
CA ILE A 253 19.01 -23.36 -26.06
C ILE A 253 18.41 -24.39 -25.10
N LEU A 254 17.12 -24.69 -25.31
CA LEU A 254 16.38 -25.75 -24.62
C LEU A 254 16.75 -27.14 -25.17
N VAL A 255 16.88 -28.09 -24.25
CA VAL A 255 17.06 -29.52 -24.56
C VAL A 255 15.71 -30.13 -24.89
N LEU A 256 15.71 -31.12 -25.77
CA LEU A 256 14.51 -31.92 -26.02
C LEU A 256 14.10 -32.70 -24.77
N ASP A 257 12.80 -32.95 -24.61
CA ASP A 257 12.28 -33.76 -23.53
C ASP A 257 12.68 -35.24 -23.67
N SER A 258 12.52 -36.02 -22.59
CA SER A 258 12.90 -37.44 -22.59
C SER A 258 12.02 -38.33 -23.48
N GLY A 259 10.89 -37.83 -23.98
CA GLY A 259 10.01 -38.53 -24.92
C GLY A 259 10.40 -38.33 -26.38
N SER A 260 11.32 -37.42 -26.65
CA SER A 260 11.81 -37.09 -27.98
C SER A 260 12.83 -38.12 -28.48
N THR A 261 12.71 -38.52 -29.75
CA THR A 261 13.61 -39.51 -30.37
C THR A 261 14.70 -38.87 -31.24
N ALA A 262 14.57 -37.58 -31.56
CA ALA A 262 15.62 -36.84 -32.23
C ALA A 262 16.81 -36.58 -31.29
N SER A 263 18.00 -36.45 -31.87
CA SER A 263 19.19 -36.05 -31.11
C SER A 263 20.12 -35.16 -31.94
N GLY A 264 21.01 -34.44 -31.25
CA GLY A 264 21.93 -33.48 -31.87
C GLY A 264 21.30 -32.13 -32.22
N ILE A 265 20.07 -31.88 -31.78
CA ILE A 265 19.37 -30.60 -31.92
C ILE A 265 18.77 -30.16 -30.58
N GLY A 266 18.56 -28.86 -30.43
CA GLY A 266 17.76 -28.23 -29.38
C GLY A 266 16.83 -27.17 -29.98
N ILE A 267 16.05 -26.51 -29.13
CA ILE A 267 15.18 -25.40 -29.52
C ILE A 267 15.74 -24.11 -28.91
N GLN A 268 16.11 -23.16 -29.76
CA GLN A 268 16.58 -21.85 -29.33
C GLN A 268 15.43 -20.86 -29.27
N LEU A 269 15.27 -20.19 -28.14
CA LEU A 269 14.36 -19.06 -27.97
C LEU A 269 15.07 -17.73 -28.24
N LEU A 270 14.35 -16.80 -28.87
CA LEU A 270 14.79 -15.44 -29.11
C LEU A 270 13.73 -14.45 -28.66
N TYR A 271 14.20 -13.30 -28.21
CA TYR A 271 13.39 -12.13 -27.90
C TYR A 271 14.01 -10.93 -28.61
N GLN A 272 13.22 -10.22 -29.43
CA GLN A 272 13.70 -9.12 -30.28
C GLN A 272 14.91 -9.53 -31.16
N ASP A 273 14.81 -10.70 -31.80
CA ASP A 273 15.86 -11.28 -32.67
C ASP A 273 17.20 -11.62 -31.98
N ILE A 274 17.27 -11.50 -30.65
CA ILE A 274 18.44 -11.82 -29.83
C ILE A 274 18.19 -13.12 -29.06
N PRO A 275 19.17 -14.05 -28.97
CA PRO A 275 19.06 -15.23 -28.12
C PRO A 275 18.60 -14.88 -26.69
N LEU A 276 17.52 -15.51 -26.24
CA LEU A 276 16.94 -15.23 -24.94
C LEU A 276 17.71 -15.98 -23.86
N THR A 277 18.43 -15.26 -23.00
CA THR A 277 19.01 -15.85 -21.78
C THR A 277 17.92 -16.45 -20.91
N LEU A 278 17.98 -17.76 -20.66
CA LEU A 278 17.04 -18.48 -19.80
C LEU A 278 17.32 -18.20 -18.32
N SER A 279 16.30 -18.38 -17.48
CA SER A 279 16.37 -18.16 -16.02
C SER A 279 16.87 -16.75 -15.64
N SER A 280 16.68 -15.78 -16.53
CA SER A 280 17.05 -14.38 -16.34
C SER A 280 15.85 -13.49 -16.66
N ALA A 281 15.48 -12.63 -15.72
CA ALA A 281 14.34 -11.74 -15.88
C ALA A 281 14.59 -10.72 -17.00
N LYS A 282 13.63 -10.61 -17.92
CA LYS A 282 13.60 -9.60 -18.97
C LYS A 282 12.51 -8.58 -18.65
N SER A 283 12.92 -7.33 -18.46
CA SER A 283 12.01 -6.23 -18.18
C SER A 283 11.25 -5.81 -19.44
N LEU A 284 9.94 -5.64 -19.31
CA LEU A 284 9.04 -5.05 -20.31
C LEU A 284 8.77 -3.56 -20.01
N GLY A 285 9.26 -3.04 -18.89
CA GLY A 285 8.97 -1.70 -18.41
C GLY A 285 7.58 -1.58 -17.80
N THR A 286 7.11 -0.34 -17.65
CA THR A 286 5.77 -0.08 -17.12
C THR A 286 4.74 -0.31 -18.21
N ILE A 287 3.86 -1.28 -17.98
CA ILE A 287 2.74 -1.60 -18.87
C ILE A 287 1.47 -0.97 -18.30
N ALA A 288 0.61 -0.44 -19.18
CA ALA A 288 -0.71 0.03 -18.80
C ALA A 288 -1.67 -1.15 -18.62
N GLY A 289 -2.70 -0.99 -17.80
CA GLY A 289 -3.76 -2.02 -17.69
C GLY A 289 -4.39 -2.34 -19.06
N GLY A 290 -4.68 -3.62 -19.29
CA GLY A 290 -5.23 -4.15 -20.52
C GLY A 290 -4.52 -5.42 -21.02
N SER A 291 -4.89 -5.84 -22.23
CA SER A 291 -4.32 -7.02 -22.89
C SER A 291 -3.20 -6.64 -23.86
N PHE A 292 -2.13 -7.42 -23.87
CA PHE A 292 -1.02 -7.30 -24.82
C PHE A 292 -0.29 -8.64 -24.97
N ASP A 293 0.56 -8.74 -25.99
CA ASP A 293 1.31 -9.95 -26.29
C ASP A 293 2.82 -9.74 -26.07
N ILE A 294 3.46 -10.68 -25.36
CA ILE A 294 4.91 -10.81 -25.37
C ILE A 294 5.30 -11.59 -26.62
N SER A 295 5.90 -10.92 -27.59
CA SER A 295 6.35 -11.54 -28.85
C SER A 295 7.68 -12.26 -28.67
N LEU A 296 7.68 -13.57 -28.93
CA LEU A 296 8.86 -14.42 -28.87
C LEU A 296 9.05 -15.17 -30.18
N GLN A 297 10.23 -15.72 -30.34
CA GLN A 297 10.63 -16.47 -31.52
C GLN A 297 11.30 -17.77 -31.07
N ALA A 298 11.09 -18.84 -31.84
CA ALA A 298 11.74 -20.13 -31.64
C ALA A 298 12.33 -20.64 -32.96
N ARG A 299 13.43 -21.37 -32.89
CA ARG A 299 14.01 -22.11 -34.03
C ARG A 299 14.75 -23.34 -33.54
N TYR A 300 14.86 -24.38 -34.37
CA TYR A 300 15.78 -25.48 -34.06
C TYR A 300 17.23 -25.01 -34.22
N TYR A 301 18.10 -25.52 -33.34
CA TYR A 301 19.53 -25.24 -33.27
C TYR A 301 20.30 -26.56 -33.24
N GLN A 302 21.31 -26.72 -34.09
CA GLN A 302 22.15 -27.93 -34.07
C GLN A 302 23.17 -27.88 -32.92
N THR A 303 23.05 -28.80 -31.96
CA THR A 303 23.92 -28.90 -30.78
C THR A 303 24.98 -29.99 -30.92
N GLY A 304 24.73 -31.02 -31.74
CA GLY A 304 25.63 -32.16 -31.95
C GLY A 304 26.21 -32.23 -33.36
N SER A 305 27.37 -32.87 -33.51
CA SER A 305 28.01 -33.10 -34.82
C SER A 305 27.18 -34.04 -35.71
N THR A 306 26.41 -34.94 -35.09
CA THR A 306 25.50 -35.86 -35.77
C THR A 306 24.06 -35.57 -35.32
N ILE A 307 23.14 -35.48 -36.29
CA ILE A 307 21.70 -35.35 -36.06
C ILE A 307 21.04 -36.70 -36.33
N ILE A 308 20.27 -37.19 -35.36
CA ILE A 308 19.37 -38.33 -35.53
C ILE A 308 17.95 -37.79 -35.70
N SER A 309 17.26 -38.22 -36.75
CA SER A 309 15.88 -37.82 -37.03
C SER A 309 14.93 -38.48 -36.04
N GLY A 310 13.92 -37.72 -35.59
CA GLY A 310 12.91 -38.21 -34.67
C GLY A 310 11.96 -37.10 -34.26
N THR A 311 11.16 -37.36 -33.24
CA THR A 311 10.34 -36.34 -32.57
C THR A 311 11.23 -35.40 -31.76
N ALA A 312 10.89 -34.11 -31.75
CA ALA A 312 11.68 -33.07 -31.11
C ALA A 312 10.76 -32.09 -30.36
N ASN A 313 10.40 -32.45 -29.14
CA ASN A 313 9.53 -31.69 -28.26
C ASN A 313 10.35 -31.14 -27.08
N THR A 314 9.92 -30.01 -26.53
CA THR A 314 10.47 -29.46 -25.29
C THR A 314 9.35 -28.73 -24.55
N VAL A 315 9.57 -28.46 -23.26
CA VAL A 315 8.68 -27.65 -22.45
C VAL A 315 9.49 -26.59 -21.71
N ALA A 316 8.91 -25.41 -21.58
CA ALA A 316 9.45 -24.32 -20.80
C ALA A 316 8.32 -23.66 -20.00
N THR A 317 8.67 -23.14 -18.83
CA THR A 317 7.78 -22.39 -17.95
C THR A 317 8.05 -20.91 -18.12
N VAL A 318 7.01 -20.13 -18.33
CA VAL A 318 7.09 -18.66 -18.27
C VAL A 318 6.56 -18.20 -16.91
N THR A 319 7.33 -17.34 -16.25
CA THR A 319 6.95 -16.68 -15.00
C THR A 319 6.86 -15.19 -15.24
N LEU A 320 5.70 -14.61 -14.94
CA LEU A 320 5.52 -13.16 -14.93
C LEU A 320 5.82 -12.63 -13.54
N THR A 321 6.70 -11.63 -13.46
CA THR A 321 6.97 -10.88 -12.23
C THR A 321 6.50 -9.46 -12.46
N TYR A 322 5.39 -9.12 -11.82
CA TYR A 322 4.87 -7.77 -11.75
C TYR A 322 5.26 -7.18 -10.40
N ASN A 323 5.90 -6.04 -10.46
CA ASN A 323 5.97 -5.14 -9.34
C ASN A 323 4.96 -4.06 -9.67
#